data_AF-A0A966ZDJ6-F1
#
_entry.id   AF-A0A966ZDJ6-F1
#
_cell.length_a   1.000
_cell.length_b   1.000
_cell.length_c   1.000
_cell.angle_alpha   90.00
_cell.angle_beta   90.00
_cell.angle_gamma   90.00
#
_symmetry.space_group_name_H-M   'P 1'
#
loop_
_entity.id
_entity.type
_entity.pdbx_description
1 polymer ?
#
loop_
_entity_poly.entity_id
_entity_poly.type
_entity_poly.pdbx_seq_one_letter_code
_entity_poly.pdbx_strand_id
1 'polypeptide(L)'
;MTGLGITIDGTDGTMFAVTSSPTAPLSGPSGSTTFTVRFAPVSVGLKTATLHIASNDSDENPFNLALTGTGTPPPPTIIVSISGGMLTLSWSDSSTGYQVESTSSLIMPIIWGNEAGSPQTAGGFISLTRPTTDLRKFFRLHKP
;
A
#
# COMPACT_ATOMS: atom_id res chain seq x y z
N MET A 1 -31.68 -17.16 -3.51
CA MET A 1 -31.22 -16.37 -4.67
C MET A 1 -30.36 -17.22 -5.60
N THR A 2 -30.47 -17.02 -6.92
CA THR A 2 -29.64 -17.61 -8.00
C THR A 2 -29.26 -16.53 -9.02
N GLY A 3 -28.47 -16.89 -10.05
CA GLY A 3 -28.22 -16.02 -11.20
C GLY A 3 -27.35 -14.81 -10.89
N LEU A 4 -26.30 -14.98 -10.07
CA LEU A 4 -25.44 -13.87 -9.67
C LEU A 4 -24.63 -13.33 -10.85
N GLY A 5 -24.84 -12.06 -11.18
CA GLY A 5 -24.08 -11.32 -12.18
C GLY A 5 -23.27 -10.22 -11.52
N ILE A 6 -21.96 -10.16 -11.79
CA ILE A 6 -21.08 -9.13 -11.23
C ILE A 6 -20.70 -8.13 -12.31
N THR A 7 -20.92 -6.85 -12.02
CA THR A 7 -20.36 -5.75 -12.81
C THR A 7 -19.78 -4.70 -11.88
N ILE A 8 -18.74 -4.00 -12.35
CA ILE A 8 -18.15 -2.86 -11.65
C ILE A 8 -18.13 -1.69 -12.61
N ASP A 9 -18.61 -0.54 -12.16
CA ASP A 9 -18.57 0.71 -12.91
C ASP A 9 -18.02 1.87 -12.05
N GLY A 10 -18.06 3.08 -12.61
CA GLY A 10 -17.52 4.28 -11.99
C GLY A 10 -16.12 4.64 -12.49
N THR A 11 -15.68 5.85 -12.15
CA THR A 11 -14.47 6.49 -12.69
C THR A 11 -13.21 5.64 -12.51
N ASP A 12 -13.04 4.99 -11.37
CA ASP A 12 -11.88 4.14 -11.07
C ASP A 12 -12.19 2.64 -11.13
N GLY A 13 -13.31 2.24 -11.76
CA GLY A 13 -13.82 0.86 -11.75
C GLY A 13 -12.80 -0.20 -12.20
N THR A 14 -11.92 0.14 -13.14
CA THR A 14 -10.87 -0.78 -13.63
C THR A 14 -9.79 -1.10 -12.60
N MET A 15 -9.72 -0.34 -11.49
CA MET A 15 -8.79 -0.59 -10.38
C MET A 15 -9.37 -1.58 -9.36
N PHE A 16 -10.62 -1.97 -9.51
CA PHE A 16 -11.29 -2.97 -8.69
C PHE A 16 -11.62 -4.20 -9.55
N ALA A 17 -11.42 -5.39 -9.00
CA ALA A 17 -11.78 -6.62 -9.67
C ALA A 17 -12.30 -7.64 -8.67
N VAL A 18 -13.42 -8.29 -8.98
CA VAL A 18 -13.82 -9.48 -8.22
C VAL A 18 -12.93 -10.63 -8.65
N THR A 19 -12.13 -11.16 -7.71
CA THR A 19 -11.20 -12.27 -7.95
C THR A 19 -11.75 -13.61 -7.50
N SER A 20 -12.77 -13.59 -6.64
CA SER A 20 -13.58 -14.76 -6.29
C SER A 20 -15.02 -14.32 -6.27
N SER A 21 -15.82 -14.85 -7.18
CA SER A 21 -17.25 -14.57 -7.26
C SER A 21 -18.00 -15.24 -6.11
N PRO A 22 -19.12 -14.64 -5.66
CA PRO A 22 -20.03 -15.27 -4.73
C PRO A 22 -20.66 -16.51 -5.36
N THR A 23 -20.77 -17.58 -4.58
CA THR A 23 -21.42 -18.83 -5.01
C THR A 23 -22.93 -18.75 -4.80
N ALA A 24 -23.69 -19.27 -5.75
CA ALA A 24 -25.13 -19.47 -5.69
C ALA A 24 -25.49 -20.93 -6.03
N PRO A 25 -26.68 -21.45 -5.64
CA PRO A 25 -27.77 -20.77 -4.93
C PRO A 25 -27.46 -20.43 -3.47
N LEU A 26 -28.05 -19.35 -2.99
CA LEU A 26 -28.18 -19.07 -1.55
C LEU A 26 -29.45 -19.75 -1.00
N SER A 27 -29.28 -20.56 0.05
CA SER A 27 -30.35 -21.36 0.66
C SER A 27 -31.21 -20.53 1.61
N GLY A 28 -32.44 -20.21 1.18
CA GLY A 28 -33.44 -19.55 2.03
C GLY A 28 -33.11 -18.10 2.41
N PRO A 29 -33.91 -17.48 3.31
CA PRO A 29 -33.81 -16.06 3.65
C PRO A 29 -32.58 -15.68 4.48
N SER A 30 -31.80 -16.65 4.96
CA SER A 30 -30.57 -16.44 5.74
C SER A 30 -29.30 -16.96 5.03
N GLY A 31 -29.42 -17.37 3.77
CA GLY A 31 -28.27 -17.82 2.99
C GLY A 31 -27.24 -16.71 2.83
N SER A 32 -25.97 -17.02 3.08
CA SER A 32 -24.86 -16.09 2.90
C SER A 32 -23.78 -16.70 1.99
N THR A 33 -23.00 -15.82 1.38
CA THR A 33 -21.87 -16.17 0.51
C THR A 33 -20.81 -15.10 0.66
N THR A 34 -19.59 -15.43 0.29
CA THR A 34 -18.46 -14.51 0.30
C THR A 34 -17.92 -14.31 -1.10
N PHE A 35 -17.30 -13.15 -1.30
CA PHE A 35 -16.59 -12.82 -2.52
C PHE A 35 -15.33 -12.06 -2.14
N THR A 36 -14.40 -11.94 -3.08
CA THR A 36 -13.15 -11.21 -2.86
C THR A 36 -13.02 -10.13 -3.92
N VAL A 37 -12.79 -8.89 -3.45
CA VAL A 37 -12.46 -7.75 -4.31
C VAL A 37 -10.97 -7.46 -4.16
N ARG A 38 -10.26 -7.44 -5.28
CA ARG A 38 -8.91 -6.91 -5.38
C ARG A 38 -8.99 -5.43 -5.73
N PHE A 39 -8.29 -4.60 -4.96
CA PHE A 39 -8.01 -3.21 -5.27
C PHE A 39 -6.55 -3.07 -5.74
N ALA A 40 -6.34 -2.55 -6.95
CA ALA A 40 -5.04 -2.37 -7.58
C ALA A 40 -4.95 -0.96 -8.19
N PRO A 41 -4.72 0.08 -7.36
CA PRO A 41 -4.67 1.46 -7.83
C PRO A 41 -3.44 1.70 -8.72
N VAL A 42 -3.63 2.44 -9.83
CA VAL A 42 -2.55 2.84 -10.74
C VAL A 42 -2.10 4.29 -10.53
N SER A 43 -2.72 5.00 -9.58
CA SER A 43 -2.36 6.37 -9.21
C SER A 43 -2.66 6.64 -7.74
N VAL A 44 -1.96 7.62 -7.18
CA VAL A 44 -2.16 8.09 -5.80
C VAL A 44 -3.51 8.78 -5.65
N GLY A 45 -4.11 8.65 -4.47
CA GLY A 45 -5.34 9.35 -4.10
C GLY A 45 -6.54 8.43 -3.96
N LEU A 46 -7.67 9.02 -3.56
CA LEU A 46 -8.94 8.32 -3.40
C LEU A 46 -9.42 7.74 -4.74
N LYS A 47 -9.89 6.51 -4.70
CA LYS A 47 -10.47 5.74 -5.81
C LYS A 47 -11.86 5.29 -5.44
N THR A 48 -12.82 5.47 -6.34
CA THR A 48 -14.21 5.09 -6.13
C THR A 48 -14.77 4.29 -7.29
N ALA A 49 -15.61 3.32 -6.97
CA ALA A 49 -16.33 2.49 -7.93
C ALA A 49 -17.63 1.97 -7.28
N THR A 50 -18.56 1.49 -8.08
CA THR A 50 -19.73 0.76 -7.58
C THR A 50 -19.65 -0.68 -8.08
N LEU A 51 -19.80 -1.63 -7.17
CA LEU A 51 -19.99 -3.05 -7.48
C LEU A 51 -21.48 -3.34 -7.48
N HIS A 52 -21.97 -3.90 -8.58
CA HIS A 52 -23.34 -4.39 -8.73
C HIS A 52 -23.34 -5.90 -8.71
N ILE A 53 -24.16 -6.47 -7.82
CA ILE A 53 -24.44 -7.91 -7.79
C ILE A 53 -25.90 -8.08 -8.24
N ALA A 54 -26.07 -8.36 -9.52
CA ALA A 54 -27.36 -8.75 -10.05
C ALA A 54 -27.76 -10.12 -9.50
N SER A 55 -29.04 -10.30 -9.19
CA SER A 55 -29.60 -11.56 -8.69
C SER A 55 -31.03 -11.74 -9.24
N ASN A 56 -31.67 -12.85 -8.90
CA ASN A 56 -33.09 -13.03 -9.15
C ASN A 56 -33.98 -12.64 -7.96
N ASP A 57 -33.44 -11.89 -6.99
CA ASP A 57 -34.28 -11.32 -5.94
C ASP A 57 -35.11 -10.16 -6.48
N SER A 58 -36.41 -10.16 -6.21
CA SER A 58 -37.35 -9.21 -6.81
C SER A 58 -37.34 -7.84 -6.16
N ASP A 59 -36.90 -7.75 -4.91
CA ASP A 59 -36.86 -6.50 -4.14
C ASP A 59 -35.45 -5.91 -4.02
N GLU A 60 -34.40 -6.71 -4.25
CA GLU A 60 -33.00 -6.31 -4.13
C GLU A 60 -32.15 -6.79 -5.33
N ASN A 61 -32.42 -6.22 -6.51
CA ASN A 61 -31.66 -6.49 -7.72
C ASN A 61 -31.47 -5.24 -8.62
N PRO A 62 -30.23 -4.80 -8.89
CA PRO A 62 -28.98 -5.32 -8.31
C PRO A 62 -28.78 -4.85 -6.86
N PHE A 63 -28.04 -5.65 -6.09
CA PHE A 63 -27.44 -5.19 -4.84
C PHE A 63 -26.21 -4.32 -5.14
N ASN A 64 -26.21 -3.08 -4.66
CA ASN A 64 -25.18 -2.08 -5.00
C ASN A 64 -24.26 -1.83 -3.80
N LEU A 65 -22.95 -1.97 -4.02
CA LEU A 65 -21.93 -1.71 -3.02
C LEU A 65 -20.97 -0.61 -3.48
N ALA A 66 -20.92 0.49 -2.73
CA ALA A 66 -19.91 1.52 -2.93
C ALA A 66 -18.53 1.01 -2.50
N LEU A 67 -17.57 1.04 -3.42
CA LEU A 67 -16.17 0.69 -3.17
C LEU A 67 -15.36 1.97 -3.03
N THR A 68 -14.54 2.04 -1.98
CA THR A 68 -13.55 3.09 -1.79
C THR A 68 -12.19 2.47 -1.47
N GLY A 69 -11.14 3.07 -2.00
CA GLY A 69 -9.76 2.69 -1.69
C GLY A 69 -8.83 3.87 -1.95
N THR A 70 -7.71 3.94 -1.24
CA THR A 70 -6.72 5.01 -1.43
C THR A 70 -5.45 4.43 -2.01
N GLY A 71 -5.09 4.86 -3.22
CA GLY A 71 -3.77 4.59 -3.78
C GLY A 71 -2.71 5.36 -3.01
N THR A 72 -1.68 4.68 -2.53
CA THR A 72 -0.53 5.29 -1.87
C THR A 72 0.66 5.33 -2.83
N PRO A 73 1.55 6.32 -2.70
CA PRO A 73 2.79 6.32 -3.46
C PRO A 73 3.64 5.09 -3.08
N PRO A 74 4.47 4.58 -4.00
CA PRO A 74 5.42 3.53 -3.66
C PRO A 74 6.40 4.04 -2.58
N PRO A 75 6.99 3.14 -1.77
CA PRO A 75 8.05 3.52 -0.85
C PRO A 75 9.19 4.25 -1.58
N PRO A 76 9.78 5.30 -0.97
CA PRO A 76 10.87 6.03 -1.59
C PRO A 76 12.10 5.15 -1.78
N THR A 77 12.86 5.44 -2.83
CA THR A 77 14.21 4.89 -3.00
C THR A 77 15.19 5.66 -2.12
N ILE A 78 16.02 4.93 -1.38
CA ILE A 78 17.15 5.51 -0.64
C ILE A 78 18.37 5.60 -1.56
N ILE A 79 18.96 6.79 -1.66
CA ILE A 79 20.22 7.04 -2.35
C ILE A 79 21.31 7.11 -1.30
N VAL A 80 22.41 6.39 -1.55
CA VAL A 80 23.57 6.33 -0.66
C VAL A 80 24.76 6.96 -1.36
N SER A 81 25.39 7.94 -0.71
CA SER A 81 26.65 8.54 -1.19
C SER A 81 27.66 8.64 -0.06
N ILE A 82 28.95 8.55 -0.40
CA ILE A 82 30.05 8.72 0.55
C ILE A 82 31.01 9.75 -0.02
N SER A 83 31.31 10.79 0.76
CA SER A 83 32.30 11.82 0.39
C SER A 83 32.93 12.41 1.65
N GLY A 84 34.25 12.62 1.64
CA GLY A 84 34.96 13.24 2.77
C GLY A 84 34.79 12.49 4.10
N GLY A 85 34.65 11.16 4.08
CA GLY A 85 34.40 10.35 5.28
C GLY A 85 32.98 10.48 5.84
N MET A 86 32.05 11.03 5.06
CA MET A 86 30.65 11.20 5.43
C MET A 86 29.76 10.34 4.52
N LEU A 87 28.98 9.44 5.14
CA LEU A 87 27.87 8.72 4.54
C LEU A 87 26.65 9.63 4.52
N THR A 88 26.08 9.89 3.34
CA THR A 88 24.79 10.57 3.19
C THR A 88 23.76 9.61 2.64
N LEU A 89 22.67 9.46 3.39
CA LEU A 89 21.47 8.73 2.99
C LEU A 89 20.42 9.77 2.61
N SER A 90 19.86 9.70 1.40
CA SER A 90 18.90 10.70 0.93
C SER A 90 17.72 10.07 0.18
N TRP A 91 16.58 10.73 0.22
CA TRP A 91 15.35 10.31 -0.46
C TRP A 91 14.51 11.54 -0.83
N SER A 92 13.49 11.36 -1.67
CA SER A 92 12.63 12.47 -2.10
C SER A 92 11.88 13.10 -0.92
N ASP A 93 11.85 14.43 -0.87
CA ASP A 93 11.11 15.20 0.13
C ASP A 93 9.59 15.09 0.00
N SER A 94 9.08 14.62 -1.14
CA SER A 94 7.68 14.20 -1.32
C SER A 94 7.30 13.00 -0.43
N SER A 95 8.28 12.25 0.06
CA SER A 95 8.10 11.09 0.96
C SER A 95 8.40 11.45 2.40
N THR A 96 7.47 12.18 3.03
CA THR A 96 7.60 12.62 4.43
C THR A 96 7.27 11.52 5.44
N GLY A 97 7.80 11.69 6.66
CA GLY A 97 7.54 10.80 7.80
C GLY A 97 8.43 9.54 7.84
N TYR A 98 9.34 9.36 6.88
CA TYR A 98 10.33 8.29 6.95
C TYR A 98 11.49 8.64 7.89
N GLN A 99 11.95 7.62 8.62
CA GLN A 99 13.15 7.63 9.43
C GLN A 99 14.16 6.64 8.85
N VAL A 100 15.44 6.85 9.15
CA VAL A 100 16.49 5.88 8.81
C VAL A 100 16.64 4.93 9.99
N GLU A 101 16.58 3.65 9.71
CA GLU A 101 16.98 2.59 10.64
C GLU A 101 18.22 1.89 10.12
N SER A 102 18.98 1.30 11.05
CA SER A 102 20.11 0.45 10.71
C SER A 102 20.17 -0.83 11.51
N THR A 103 20.98 -1.76 11.00
CA THR A 103 21.39 -2.97 11.70
C THR A 103 22.82 -3.34 11.29
N SER A 104 23.53 -4.08 12.14
CA SER A 104 24.85 -4.64 11.83
C SER A 104 24.77 -6.03 11.21
N SER A 105 23.61 -6.68 11.23
CA SER A 105 23.43 -8.06 10.78
C SER A 105 22.07 -8.28 10.13
N LEU A 106 22.06 -9.01 9.00
CA LEU A 106 20.82 -9.50 8.36
C LEU A 106 20.54 -10.97 8.72
N ILE A 107 21.21 -11.50 9.74
CA ILE A 107 20.94 -12.84 10.27
C ILE A 107 19.71 -12.77 11.16
N MET A 108 18.76 -13.69 10.96
CA MET A 108 17.50 -13.72 11.72
C MET A 108 17.73 -14.10 13.20
N PRO A 109 17.03 -13.45 14.16
CA PRO A 109 16.09 -12.35 13.96
C PRO A 109 16.80 -11.02 13.65
N ILE A 110 16.33 -10.29 12.63
CA ILE A 110 16.90 -8.99 12.27
C ILE A 110 16.34 -7.93 13.22
N ILE A 111 17.23 -7.29 13.97
CA ILE A 111 16.89 -6.18 14.86
C ILE A 111 17.32 -4.88 14.18
N TRP A 112 16.34 -4.01 13.93
CA TRP A 112 16.56 -2.67 13.40
C TRP A 112 16.48 -1.65 14.54
N GLY A 113 17.36 -0.64 14.50
CA GLY A 113 17.32 0.49 15.42
C GLY A 113 17.33 1.81 14.65
N ASN A 114 16.66 2.83 15.20
CA ASN A 114 16.66 4.18 14.64
C ASN A 114 18.08 4.75 14.64
N GLU A 115 18.50 5.32 13.50
CA GLU A 115 19.75 6.07 13.43
C GLU A 115 19.59 7.43 14.11
N ALA A 116 20.46 7.69 15.09
CA ALA A 116 20.44 8.92 15.89
C ALA A 116 20.63 10.16 15.02
N GLY A 117 19.90 11.25 15.30
CA GLY A 117 20.00 12.58 14.66
C GLY A 117 18.89 12.87 13.63
N SER A 118 18.65 14.15 13.32
CA SER A 118 17.46 14.58 12.57
C SER A 118 17.72 14.72 11.06
N PRO A 119 16.89 14.10 10.20
CA PRO A 119 16.97 14.32 8.75
C PRO A 119 16.74 15.80 8.39
N GLN A 120 17.48 16.29 7.41
CA GLN A 120 17.41 17.67 6.93
C GLN A 120 16.77 17.71 5.53
N THR A 121 15.91 18.70 5.27
CA THR A 121 15.25 18.87 3.96
C THR A 121 15.92 20.00 3.18
N ALA A 122 16.45 19.70 2.00
CA ALA A 122 17.05 20.68 1.10
C ALA A 122 17.03 20.18 -0.35
N GLY A 123 16.74 21.08 -1.30
CA GLY A 123 16.92 20.82 -2.73
C GLY A 123 16.06 19.68 -3.31
N GLY A 124 14.86 19.42 -2.78
CA GLY A 124 14.01 18.31 -3.22
C GLY A 124 14.27 16.97 -2.51
N PHE A 125 15.17 16.96 -1.53
CA PHE A 125 15.56 15.76 -0.81
C PHE A 125 15.48 15.95 0.70
N ILE A 126 15.14 14.86 1.39
CA ILE A 126 15.43 14.67 2.80
C ILE A 126 16.73 13.86 2.89
N SER A 127 17.65 14.25 3.78
CA SER A 127 18.95 13.58 3.92
C SER A 127 19.37 13.41 5.38
N LEU A 128 20.13 12.34 5.63
CA LEU A 128 20.77 12.02 6.88
C LEU A 128 22.26 11.76 6.64
N THR A 129 23.12 12.62 7.18
CA THR A 129 24.57 12.49 7.02
C THR A 129 25.24 12.01 8.29
N ARG A 130 26.00 10.92 8.23
CA ARG A 130 26.75 10.35 9.35
C ARG A 130 28.21 10.15 8.96
N PRO A 131 29.16 10.29 9.90
CA PRO A 131 30.52 9.84 9.67
C PRO A 131 30.52 8.36 9.27
N THR A 132 31.34 7.98 8.30
CA THR A 132 31.60 6.57 8.00
C THR A 132 32.30 5.93 9.19
N THR A 133 32.00 4.66 9.45
CA THR A 133 32.68 3.85 10.45
C THR A 133 33.28 2.61 9.80
N ASP A 134 34.22 1.95 10.48
CA ASP A 134 34.78 0.67 10.01
C ASP A 134 33.81 -0.52 10.20
N LEU A 135 32.67 -0.28 10.84
CA LEU A 135 31.66 -1.30 11.06
C LEU A 135 30.71 -1.36 9.86
N ARG A 136 30.52 -2.57 9.34
CA ARG A 136 29.46 -2.82 8.35
C ARG A 136 28.10 -2.52 8.97
N LYS A 137 27.32 -1.69 8.29
CA LYS A 137 25.91 -1.42 8.60
C LYS A 137 25.04 -1.61 7.35
N PHE A 138 23.79 -1.98 7.59
CA PHE A 138 22.72 -1.98 6.61
C PHE A 138 21.72 -0.90 7.00
N PHE A 139 21.11 -0.25 6.01
CA PHE A 139 20.18 0.85 6.23
C PHE A 139 18.86 0.58 5.53
N ARG A 140 17.77 1.08 6.10
CA ARG A 140 16.47 1.14 5.44
C ARG A 140 15.75 2.43 5.81
N LEU A 141 14.81 2.83 4.97
CA LEU A 141 13.78 3.79 5.34
C LEU A 141 12.62 3.05 5.97
N HIS A 142 12.15 3.55 7.10
CA HIS A 142 10.99 3.03 7.81
C HIS A 142 10.03 4.18 8.09
N LYS A 143 8.74 3.97 7.83
CA LYS A 143 7.69 4.93 8.18
C LYS A 143 7.00 4.39 9.46
N PRO A 144 7.18 5.06 10.61
CA PRO A 144 6.56 4.65 11.88
C PRO A 144 5.04 4.56 11.82
#